data_AF-A0A7X6PHV8-F1
#
_entry.id   AF-A0A7X6PHV8-F1
#
_cell.length_a   1.000
_cell.length_b   1.000
_cell.length_c   1.000
_cell.angle_alpha   90.00
_cell.angle_beta   90.00
_cell.angle_gamma   90.00
#
_symmetry.space_group_name_H-M   'P 1'
#
loop_
_entity.id
_entity.type
_entity.pdbx_description
1 polymer ?
#
loop_
_entity_poly.entity_id
_entity_poly.type
_entity_poly.pdbx_seq_one_letter_code
_entity_poly.pdbx_strand_id
1 'polypeptide(L)'
;MFPESSIWLIIGIAWFTALLPFFTEKSFLFVPWRQEGESTKTPYWLIAIRAFAHWFLIIYAATVMASQSSEAIKMIAFVVSLVLFALPGFVLAKQVLVKSFAVRLFELLGFFFFSGGIGFAIESHYANSHTQDWQFYAIALCLYIVLAYPGFVIRHLFKNRHNRRLIAQTQVGDD
;
A
#
# COMPACT_ATOMS: atom_id res chain seq x y z
N MET A 1 28.14 10.30 7.59
CA MET A 1 27.28 10.67 8.73
C MET A 1 25.90 10.94 8.18
N PHE A 2 24.87 10.23 8.67
CA PHE A 2 23.50 10.45 8.20
C PHE A 2 23.06 11.87 8.56
N PRO A 3 22.56 12.67 7.59
CA PRO A 3 21.92 13.94 7.91
C PRO A 3 20.69 13.69 8.78
N GLU A 4 20.50 14.47 9.85
CA GLU A 4 19.30 14.37 10.69
C GLU A 4 18.01 14.56 9.87
N SER A 5 18.09 15.35 8.79
CA SER A 5 16.99 15.57 7.85
C SER A 5 16.53 14.29 7.13
N SER A 6 17.42 13.33 6.87
CA SER A 6 17.07 12.07 6.21
C SER A 6 16.15 11.20 7.09
N ILE A 7 16.37 11.21 8.40
CA ILE A 7 15.56 10.45 9.36
C ILE A 7 14.12 10.99 9.38
N TRP A 8 13.97 12.31 9.53
CA TRP A 8 12.67 12.97 9.50
C TRP A 8 11.94 12.78 8.17
N LEU A 9 12.67 12.77 7.05
CA LEU A 9 12.10 12.47 5.73
C LEU A 9 11.51 11.06 5.68
N ILE A 10 12.24 10.04 6.13
CA ILE A 10 11.77 8.66 6.14
C ILE A 10 10.55 8.52 7.05
N ILE A 11 10.58 9.12 8.24
CA ILE A 11 9.44 9.11 9.17
C ILE A 11 8.22 9.79 8.54
N GLY A 12 8.39 10.95 7.90
CA GLY A 12 7.31 11.66 7.23
C GLY A 12 6.69 10.85 6.07
N ILE A 13 7.53 10.22 5.25
CA ILE A 13 7.10 9.32 4.17
C ILE A 13 6.38 8.10 4.74
N ALA A 14 6.93 7.47 5.78
CA ALA A 14 6.33 6.29 6.42
C ALA A 14 4.95 6.62 6.98
N TRP A 15 4.81 7.75 7.68
CA TRP A 15 3.53 8.20 8.22
C TRP A 15 2.52 8.50 7.12
N PHE A 16 2.92 9.25 6.08
CA PHE A 16 2.04 9.58 4.97
C PHE A 16 1.56 8.34 4.19
N THR A 17 2.49 7.43 3.88
CA THR A 17 2.18 6.17 3.19
C THR A 17 1.32 5.23 4.04
N ALA A 18 1.49 5.23 5.37
CA ALA A 18 0.66 4.44 6.28
C ALA A 18 -0.79 4.95 6.35
N LEU A 19 -1.02 6.25 6.14
CA LEU A 19 -2.35 6.86 6.15
C LEU A 19 -3.10 6.72 4.82
N LEU A 20 -2.36 6.70 3.70
CA LEU A 20 -2.89 6.68 2.34
C LEU A 20 -4.00 5.62 2.08
N PRO A 21 -3.85 4.35 2.51
CA PRO A 21 -4.85 3.30 2.32
C PRO A 21 -6.21 3.61 2.97
N PHE A 22 -6.19 4.38 4.06
CA PHE A 22 -7.38 4.67 4.84
C PHE A 22 -8.10 5.93 4.36
N PHE A 23 -7.40 6.95 3.86
CA PHE A 23 -8.06 8.17 3.38
C PHE A 23 -8.73 8.01 2.01
N THR A 24 -8.28 7.05 1.20
CA THR A 24 -8.68 6.91 -0.19
C THR A 24 -9.63 5.74 -0.43
N GLU A 25 -10.67 5.96 -1.23
CA GLU A 25 -11.60 4.87 -1.62
C GLU A 25 -11.12 4.10 -2.85
N LYS A 26 -10.09 4.59 -3.54
CA LYS A 26 -9.49 3.98 -4.75
C LYS A 26 -8.49 2.89 -4.37
N SER A 27 -8.61 1.69 -4.94
CA SER A 27 -7.67 0.59 -4.69
C SER A 27 -6.29 0.91 -5.26
N PHE A 28 -5.24 0.83 -4.45
CA PHE A 28 -3.84 1.07 -4.84
C PHE A 28 -3.07 -0.22 -5.12
N LEU A 29 -3.67 -1.38 -4.85
CA LEU A 29 -3.10 -2.69 -5.13
C LEU A 29 -4.14 -3.62 -5.74
N PHE A 30 -3.70 -4.44 -6.70
CA PHE A 30 -4.49 -5.55 -7.19
C PHE A 30 -4.51 -6.68 -6.15
N VAL A 31 -5.70 -7.04 -5.71
CA VAL A 31 -5.92 -8.11 -4.71
C VAL A 31 -6.31 -9.39 -5.44
N PRO A 32 -5.87 -10.59 -4.99
CA PRO A 32 -6.16 -11.85 -5.67
C PRO A 32 -7.63 -12.29 -5.58
N TRP A 33 -8.47 -11.55 -4.86
CA TRP A 33 -9.89 -11.81 -4.69
C TRP A 33 -10.75 -10.74 -5.36
N ARG A 34 -11.90 -11.17 -5.89
CA ARG A 34 -12.89 -10.30 -6.53
C ARG A 34 -13.43 -9.28 -5.52
N GLN A 35 -13.45 -7.99 -5.90
CA GLN A 35 -13.98 -6.91 -5.07
C GLN A 35 -15.49 -6.68 -5.34
N GLU A 36 -16.22 -6.19 -4.34
CA GLU A 36 -17.64 -5.85 -4.46
C GLU A 36 -17.84 -4.74 -5.51
N GLY A 37 -18.46 -5.09 -6.65
CA GLY A 37 -18.68 -4.21 -7.80
C GLY A 37 -17.91 -4.59 -9.09
N GLU A 38 -16.97 -5.53 -9.01
CA GLU A 38 -16.25 -6.02 -10.19
C GLU A 38 -17.15 -6.95 -11.03
N SER A 39 -17.22 -6.73 -12.35
CA SER A 39 -18.09 -7.47 -13.27
C SER A 39 -17.90 -8.99 -13.15
N THR A 40 -19.01 -9.74 -13.06
CA THR A 40 -19.03 -11.20 -12.91
C THR A 40 -18.40 -11.96 -14.08
N LYS A 41 -18.17 -11.29 -15.21
CA LYS A 41 -17.64 -11.88 -16.45
C LYS A 41 -16.14 -12.19 -16.41
N THR A 42 -15.37 -11.58 -15.50
CA THR A 42 -13.93 -11.88 -15.39
C THR A 42 -13.70 -13.22 -14.67
N PRO A 43 -12.88 -14.13 -15.21
CA PRO A 43 -12.57 -15.39 -14.53
C PRO A 43 -11.63 -15.14 -13.33
N TYR A 44 -11.82 -15.90 -12.24
CA TYR A 44 -11.03 -15.77 -11.00
C TYR A 44 -9.53 -15.92 -11.22
N TRP A 45 -9.11 -16.79 -12.14
CA TRP A 45 -7.70 -17.03 -12.43
C TRP A 45 -6.98 -15.81 -13.03
N LEU A 46 -7.65 -15.01 -13.87
CA LEU A 46 -7.07 -13.78 -14.41
C LEU A 46 -6.91 -12.69 -13.32
N ILE A 47 -7.84 -12.63 -12.36
CA ILE A 47 -7.74 -11.73 -11.21
C ILE A 47 -6.52 -12.11 -10.36
N ALA A 48 -6.39 -13.41 -10.07
CA ALA A 48 -5.26 -13.93 -9.32
C ALA A 48 -3.93 -13.67 -10.02
N ILE A 49 -3.80 -14.00 -11.32
CA ILE A 49 -2.56 -13.73 -12.09
C ILE A 49 -2.21 -12.26 -12.08
N ARG A 50 -3.17 -11.38 -12.36
CA ARG A 50 -2.95 -9.93 -12.36
C ARG A 50 -2.44 -9.45 -11.00
N ALA A 51 -3.04 -9.94 -9.91
CA ALA A 51 -2.60 -9.61 -8.56
C ALA A 51 -1.20 -10.15 -8.27
N PHE A 52 -0.93 -11.42 -8.54
CA PHE A 52 0.39 -12.03 -8.33
C PHE A 52 1.47 -11.35 -9.15
N ALA A 53 1.24 -11.07 -10.43
CA ALA A 53 2.19 -10.35 -11.28
C ALA A 53 2.47 -8.94 -10.74
N HIS A 54 1.45 -8.25 -10.23
CA HIS A 54 1.63 -6.93 -9.67
C HIS A 54 2.42 -6.94 -8.35
N TRP A 55 2.08 -7.87 -7.45
CA TRP A 55 2.85 -8.08 -6.21
C TRP A 55 4.29 -8.47 -6.50
N PHE A 56 4.50 -9.34 -7.48
CA PHE A 56 5.84 -9.74 -7.93
C PHE A 56 6.63 -8.55 -8.46
N LEU A 57 6.01 -7.68 -9.28
CA LEU A 57 6.64 -6.46 -9.80
C LEU A 57 6.99 -5.46 -8.69
N ILE A 58 6.12 -5.29 -7.69
CA ILE A 58 6.38 -4.41 -6.54
C ILE A 58 7.55 -4.95 -5.71
N ILE A 59 7.55 -6.25 -5.42
CA ILE A 59 8.64 -6.90 -4.68
C ILE A 59 9.94 -6.77 -5.47
N TYR A 60 9.92 -7.03 -6.78
CA TYR A 60 11.09 -6.88 -7.64
C TYR A 60 11.61 -5.44 -7.66
N ALA A 61 10.73 -4.45 -7.78
CA ALA A 61 11.15 -3.05 -7.72
C ALA A 61 11.74 -2.67 -6.35
N ALA A 62 11.19 -3.19 -5.25
CA ALA A 62 11.70 -2.99 -3.90
C ALA A 62 13.07 -3.65 -3.69
N THR A 63 13.30 -4.86 -4.21
CA THR A 63 14.61 -5.52 -4.11
C THR A 63 15.68 -4.82 -4.96
N VAL A 64 15.32 -4.33 -6.15
CA VAL A 64 16.20 -3.50 -7.00
C VAL A 64 16.56 -2.18 -6.30
N MET A 65 15.65 -1.65 -5.50
CA MET A 65 15.87 -0.43 -4.73
C MET A 65 16.76 -0.66 -3.49
N ALA A 66 16.73 -1.89 -2.95
CA ALA A 66 17.60 -2.33 -1.85
C ALA A 66 18.98 -2.85 -2.32
N SER A 67 19.18 -3.12 -3.61
CA SER A 67 20.47 -3.59 -4.13
C SER A 67 21.48 -2.46 -4.29
N GLN A 68 22.78 -2.79 -4.24
CA GLN A 68 23.91 -1.87 -4.49
C GLN A 68 24.05 -1.51 -5.98
N SER A 69 22.93 -1.35 -6.69
CA SER A 69 22.89 -0.95 -8.10
C SER A 69 23.17 0.55 -8.24
N SER A 70 23.43 0.99 -9.47
CA SER A 70 23.69 2.42 -9.74
C SER A 70 22.52 3.31 -9.30
N GLU A 71 22.84 4.54 -8.90
CA GLU A 71 21.84 5.52 -8.42
C GLU A 71 20.73 5.78 -9.45
N ALA A 72 21.07 5.73 -10.75
CA ALA A 72 20.10 5.83 -11.83
C ALA A 72 19.05 4.69 -11.82
N ILE A 73 19.48 3.46 -11.51
CA ILE A 73 18.59 2.30 -11.43
C ILE A 73 17.65 2.42 -10.23
N LYS A 74 18.13 2.93 -9.09
CA LYS A 74 17.29 3.20 -7.91
C LYS A 74 16.22 4.25 -8.21
N MET A 75 16.59 5.33 -8.91
CA MET A 75 15.64 6.38 -9.32
C MET A 75 14.58 5.83 -10.29
N ILE A 76 14.98 5.01 -11.27
CA ILE A 76 14.03 4.35 -12.17
C ILE A 76 13.12 3.40 -11.37
N ALA A 77 13.66 2.59 -10.46
CA ALA A 77 12.88 1.68 -9.63
C ALA A 77 11.88 2.41 -8.73
N PHE A 78 12.25 3.58 -8.19
CA PHE A 78 11.35 4.45 -7.43
C PHE A 78 10.21 4.97 -8.30
N VAL A 79 10.50 5.48 -9.49
CA VAL A 79 9.48 5.96 -10.45
C VAL A 79 8.57 4.82 -10.89
N VAL A 80 9.12 3.66 -11.21
CA VAL A 80 8.37 2.46 -11.59
C VAL A 80 7.46 2.01 -10.45
N SER A 81 7.93 2.04 -9.20
CA SER A 81 7.11 1.71 -8.03
C SER A 81 5.96 2.70 -7.85
N LEU A 82 6.20 4.00 -7.99
CA LEU A 82 5.16 5.03 -7.94
C LEU A 82 4.09 4.80 -9.01
N VAL A 83 4.52 4.50 -10.25
CA VAL A 83 3.61 4.17 -11.35
C VAL A 83 2.83 2.90 -11.06
N LEU A 84 3.49 1.83 -10.60
CA LEU A 84 2.85 0.57 -10.23
C LEU A 84 1.76 0.80 -9.18
N PHE A 85 2.03 1.54 -8.11
CA PHE A 85 1.01 1.85 -7.10
C PHE A 85 -0.13 2.72 -7.63
N ALA A 86 0.10 3.56 -8.64
CA ALA A 86 -0.94 4.40 -9.23
C ALA A 86 -1.87 3.62 -10.19
N LEU A 87 -1.38 2.58 -10.88
CA LEU A 87 -2.13 1.84 -11.91
C LEU A 87 -3.48 1.27 -11.42
N PRO A 88 -3.57 0.58 -10.26
CA PRO A 88 -4.84 0.02 -9.80
C PRO A 88 -5.85 1.13 -9.49
N GLY A 89 -5.37 2.29 -9.05
CA GLY A 89 -6.20 3.45 -8.74
C GLY A 89 -6.88 4.04 -9.97
N PHE A 90 -6.30 3.89 -11.17
CA PHE A 90 -6.92 4.33 -12.42
C PHE A 90 -7.75 3.23 -13.09
N VAL A 91 -7.27 1.98 -13.06
CA VAL A 91 -7.94 0.85 -13.74
C VAL A 91 -9.18 0.38 -12.98
N LEU A 92 -9.16 0.36 -11.64
CA LEU A 92 -10.27 -0.11 -10.80
C LEU A 92 -11.14 1.02 -10.23
N ALA A 93 -10.78 2.29 -10.43
CA ALA A 93 -11.52 3.44 -9.89
C ALA A 93 -13.00 3.46 -10.27
N LYS A 94 -13.37 2.89 -11.42
CA LYS A 94 -14.73 2.91 -11.94
C LYS A 94 -15.59 1.73 -11.47
N GLN A 95 -15.00 0.70 -10.85
CA GLN A 95 -15.69 -0.58 -10.58
C GLN A 95 -15.85 -0.91 -9.09
N VAL A 96 -15.03 -0.32 -8.20
CA VAL A 96 -15.01 -0.72 -6.78
C VAL A 96 -15.69 0.35 -5.94
N LEU A 97 -16.92 0.09 -5.50
CA LEU A 97 -17.72 1.00 -4.67
C LEU A 97 -17.45 0.83 -3.17
N VAL A 98 -17.04 -0.37 -2.73
CA VAL A 98 -16.81 -0.69 -1.32
C VAL A 98 -15.52 -1.48 -1.15
N LYS A 99 -14.52 -0.85 -0.52
CA LYS A 99 -13.27 -1.53 -0.12
C LYS A 99 -13.48 -2.37 1.12
N SER A 100 -13.10 -3.66 1.06
CA SER A 100 -13.06 -4.53 2.24
C SER A 100 -11.88 -4.17 3.15
N PHE A 101 -11.97 -4.57 4.41
CA PHE A 101 -10.89 -4.36 5.39
C PHE A 101 -9.60 -5.09 5.00
N ALA A 102 -9.72 -6.32 4.50
CA ALA A 102 -8.57 -7.13 4.07
C ALA A 102 -7.78 -6.46 2.95
N VAL A 103 -8.47 -5.84 1.98
CA VAL A 103 -7.83 -5.08 0.89
C VAL A 103 -6.96 -3.95 1.45
N ARG A 104 -7.44 -3.21 2.47
CA ARG A 104 -6.67 -2.13 3.09
C ARG A 104 -5.44 -2.63 3.85
N LEU A 105 -5.54 -3.80 4.48
CA LEU A 105 -4.40 -4.41 5.16
C LEU A 105 -3.31 -4.83 4.16
N PHE A 106 -3.70 -5.43 3.04
CA PHE A 106 -2.78 -5.73 1.95
C PHE A 106 -2.18 -4.46 1.32
N GLU A 107 -2.97 -3.39 1.19
CA GLU A 107 -2.47 -2.08 0.75
C GLU A 107 -1.40 -1.53 1.71
N LEU A 108 -1.68 -1.56 3.02
CA LEU A 108 -0.75 -1.12 4.05
C LEU A 108 0.56 -1.91 4.00
N LEU A 109 0.46 -3.23 3.82
CA LEU A 109 1.62 -4.12 3.77
C LEU A 109 2.46 -3.88 2.50
N GLY A 110 1.83 -3.57 1.37
CA GLY A 110 2.53 -3.12 0.17
C GLY A 110 3.27 -1.78 0.37
N PHE A 111 2.60 -0.79 0.98
CA PHE A 111 3.25 0.49 1.28
C PHE A 111 4.36 0.39 2.32
N PHE A 112 4.27 -0.56 3.25
CA PHE A 112 5.36 -0.88 4.18
C PHE A 112 6.63 -1.30 3.43
N PHE A 113 6.53 -2.24 2.48
CA PHE A 113 7.67 -2.65 1.66
C PHE A 113 8.22 -1.50 0.81
N PHE A 114 7.35 -0.64 0.27
CA PHE A 114 7.77 0.54 -0.47
C PHE A 114 8.54 1.54 0.41
N SER A 115 8.00 1.87 1.60
CA SER A 115 8.66 2.74 2.57
C SER A 115 9.99 2.15 3.06
N GLY A 116 10.05 0.84 3.28
CA GLY A 116 11.28 0.13 3.64
C GLY A 116 12.32 0.19 2.52
N GLY A 117 11.91 -0.01 1.27
CA GLY A 117 12.78 0.15 0.08
C GLY A 117 13.37 1.56 -0.03
N ILE A 118 12.61 2.61 0.28
CA ILE A 118 13.11 3.99 0.34
C ILE A 118 14.16 4.15 1.44
N GLY A 119 13.91 3.58 2.63
CA GLY A 119 14.89 3.54 3.71
C GLY A 119 16.20 2.91 3.29
N PHE A 120 16.16 1.73 2.66
CA PHE A 120 17.36 1.02 2.19
C PHE A 120 18.09 1.75 1.04
N ALA A 121 17.35 2.39 0.14
CA ALA A 121 17.94 3.19 -0.93
C ALA A 121 18.73 4.39 -0.35
N ILE A 122 18.18 5.06 0.66
CA ILE A 122 18.86 6.15 1.36
C ILE A 122 20.05 5.62 2.17
N GLU A 123 19.87 4.50 2.88
CA GLU A 123 20.92 3.89 3.69
C GLU A 123 22.14 3.52 2.84
N SER A 124 21.93 2.84 1.72
CA SER A 124 23.00 2.46 0.78
C SER A 124 23.74 3.63 0.14
N HIS A 125 23.14 4.83 0.12
CA HIS A 125 23.79 6.05 -0.39
C HIS A 125 24.72 6.70 0.64
N TYR A 126 24.36 6.66 1.94
CA TYR A 126 25.11 7.34 3.00
C TYR A 126 26.01 6.42 3.84
N ALA A 127 25.76 5.12 3.85
CA ALA A 127 26.48 4.12 4.62
C ALA A 127 26.56 2.77 3.89
N ASN A 128 27.46 1.91 4.35
CA ASN A 128 27.50 0.54 3.88
C ASN A 128 26.34 -0.24 4.51
N SER A 129 25.63 -1.04 3.73
CA SER A 129 24.47 -1.79 4.21
C SER A 129 24.91 -2.83 5.25
N HIS A 130 24.49 -2.65 6.49
CA HIS A 130 24.76 -3.61 7.57
C HIS A 130 23.70 -4.71 7.54
N THR A 131 24.12 -5.96 7.81
CA THR A 131 23.20 -7.09 7.95
C THR A 131 22.32 -6.87 9.17
N GLN A 132 21.03 -6.58 8.94
CA GLN A 132 20.02 -6.42 9.97
C GLN A 132 19.36 -7.77 10.27
N ASP A 133 19.13 -8.06 11.55
CA ASP A 133 18.43 -9.28 11.95
C ASP A 133 16.91 -9.18 11.69
N TRP A 134 16.23 -10.33 11.71
CA TRP A 134 14.79 -10.41 11.48
C TRP A 134 13.96 -9.56 12.46
N GLN A 135 14.46 -9.35 13.69
CA GLN A 135 13.80 -8.54 14.73
C GLN A 135 13.66 -7.08 14.29
N PHE A 136 14.63 -6.55 13.56
CA PHE A 136 14.58 -5.18 13.04
C PHE A 136 13.35 -4.99 12.15
N TYR A 137 13.12 -5.93 11.23
CA TYR A 137 11.96 -5.90 10.34
C TYR A 137 10.64 -6.07 11.08
N ALA A 138 10.61 -6.92 12.11
CA ALA A 138 9.42 -7.11 12.94
C ALA A 138 9.04 -5.82 13.70
N ILE A 139 10.02 -5.16 14.32
CA ILE A 139 9.81 -3.91 15.05
C ILE A 139 9.38 -2.80 14.08
N ALA A 140 10.03 -2.69 12.92
CA ALA A 140 9.67 -1.71 11.89
C ALA A 140 8.22 -1.90 11.41
N LEU A 141 7.79 -3.14 11.19
CA LEU A 141 6.42 -3.46 10.80
C LEU A 141 5.42 -3.10 11.91
N CYS A 142 5.72 -3.42 13.17
CA CYS A 142 4.88 -3.03 14.30
C CYS A 142 4.74 -1.51 14.42
N LEU A 143 5.84 -0.75 14.31
CA LEU A 143 5.82 0.71 14.33
C LEU A 143 5.01 1.28 13.16
N TYR A 144 5.14 0.71 11.97
CA TYR A 144 4.39 1.12 10.79
C TYR A 144 2.87 0.92 10.97
N ILE A 145 2.47 -0.21 11.56
CA ILE A 145 1.05 -0.47 11.89
C ILE A 145 0.53 0.56 12.91
N VAL A 146 1.34 0.93 13.90
CA VAL A 146 0.96 1.97 14.87
C VAL A 146 0.78 3.33 14.18
N LEU A 147 1.65 3.69 13.24
CA LEU A 147 1.49 4.92 12.43
C LEU A 147 0.21 4.91 11.58
N ALA A 148 -0.25 3.75 11.15
CA ALA A 148 -1.48 3.58 10.39
C ALA A 148 -2.77 3.72 11.23
N TYR A 149 -2.67 3.56 12.54
CA TYR A 149 -3.79 3.59 13.48
C TYR A 149 -4.71 4.82 13.35
N PRO A 150 -4.22 6.09 13.30
CA PRO A 150 -5.09 7.25 13.12
C PRO A 150 -5.99 7.17 11.88
N GLY A 151 -5.45 6.69 10.75
CA GLY A 151 -6.24 6.47 9.54
C GLY A 151 -7.30 5.38 9.73
N PHE A 152 -6.94 4.31 10.42
CA PHE A 152 -7.88 3.23 10.77
C PHE A 152 -9.05 3.76 11.62
N VAL A 153 -8.77 4.52 12.68
CA VAL A 153 -9.79 5.07 13.59
C VAL A 153 -10.73 6.01 12.86
N ILE A 154 -10.20 6.97 12.11
CA ILE A 154 -11.01 7.97 11.39
C ILE A 154 -12.01 7.28 10.46
N ARG A 155 -11.57 6.26 9.72
CA ARG A 155 -12.45 5.62 8.75
C ARG A 155 -13.37 4.56 9.34
N HIS A 156 -12.94 3.80 10.34
CA HIS A 156 -13.75 2.69 10.85
C HIS A 156 -14.60 3.06 12.06
N LEU A 157 -14.10 3.94 12.92
CA LEU A 157 -14.85 4.39 14.10
C LEU A 157 -15.65 5.67 13.82
N PHE A 158 -15.08 6.69 13.16
CA PHE A 158 -15.82 7.93 12.91
C PHE A 158 -16.72 7.89 11.66
N LYS A 159 -16.27 7.26 10.57
CA LYS A 159 -17.06 7.14 9.32
C LYS A 159 -17.96 5.89 9.37
N ASN A 160 -19.00 5.95 10.19
CA ASN A 160 -19.93 4.85 10.47
C ASN A 160 -20.50 4.15 9.22
N ARG A 161 -20.37 2.81 9.17
CA ARG A 161 -21.06 1.92 8.21
C ARG A 161 -22.59 1.84 8.47
N HIS A 162 -23.02 2.22 9.67
CA HIS A 162 -24.39 2.06 10.14
C HIS A 162 -25.42 2.88 9.32
N ASN A 163 -25.10 4.14 8.99
CA ASN A 163 -26.02 4.99 8.22
C ASN A 163 -26.20 4.53 6.77
N ARG A 164 -25.18 3.93 6.14
CA ARG A 164 -25.31 3.43 4.75
C ARG A 164 -26.19 2.19 4.62
N ARG A 165 -26.20 1.30 5.62
CA ARG A 165 -27.07 0.12 5.63
C ARG A 165 -28.53 0.50 5.87
N LEU A 166 -28.78 1.49 6.74
CA LEU A 166 -30.13 2.02 6.98
C LEU A 166 -30.70 2.69 5.73
N ILE A 167 -29.93 3.52 5.03
CA ILE A 167 -30.37 4.16 3.77
C ILE A 167 -30.65 3.14 2.66
N ALA A 168 -29.85 2.06 2.57
CA ALA A 168 -30.08 1.00 1.59
C ALA A 168 -31.32 0.15 1.91
N GLN A 169 -31.70 0.02 3.19
CA GLN A 169 -32.91 -0.71 3.59
C GLN A 169 -34.19 0.12 3.42
N THR A 170 -34.15 1.42 3.64
CA THR A 170 -35.30 2.30 3.40
C THR A 170 -35.65 2.42 1.92
N GLN A 171 -34.68 2.31 1.02
CA GLN A 171 -34.91 2.39 -0.43
C GLN A 171 -35.51 1.11 -1.04
N VAL A 172 -35.50 -0.01 -0.32
CA VAL A 172 -36.06 -1.30 -0.79
C VAL A 172 -37.47 -1.52 -0.23
N GLY A 173 -37.92 -0.69 0.71
CA GLY A 173 -39.25 -0.79 1.32
C GLY A 173 -40.34 0.05 0.64
N ASP A 174 -39.98 0.88 -0.34
CA ASP A 174 -40.88 1.84 -1.00
C ASP A 174 -41.27 1.45 -2.45
N ASP A 175 -40.86 0.27 -2.92
CA ASP A 175 -41.30 -0.37 -4.19
C ASP A 175 -42.28 -1.53 -3.91
#